data_AF-A0A7K9I5R6-F1
#
_entry.id   AF-A0A7K9I5R6-F1
#
_cell.length_a   1.000
_cell.length_b   1.000
_cell.length_c   1.000
_cell.angle_alpha   90.00
_cell.angle_beta   90.00
_cell.angle_gamma   90.00
#
_symmetry.space_group_name_H-M   'P 1'
#
loop_
_entity.id
_entity.type
_entity.pdbx_description
1 polymer ?
#
loop_
_entity_poly.entity_id
_entity_poly.type
_entity_poly.pdbx_seq_one_letter_code
_entity_poly.pdbx_strand_id
1 'polypeptide(L)' 'MFWKFDWHTTCHVDKLLDKEAVPLAELMDEEDMSQECKAPNHKLLDLLSQQQCMEELGKLISQE' A
#
# COMPACT_ATOMS: atom_id res chain seq x y z
N MET A 1 22.50 3.95 -11.80
CA MET A 1 21.14 3.38 -11.80
C MET A 1 20.91 2.77 -10.42
N PHE A 2 20.30 3.53 -9.51
CA PHE A 2 20.19 3.19 -8.09
C PHE A 2 18.92 2.38 -7.77
N TRP A 3 18.26 1.84 -8.80
CA TRP A 3 16.96 1.20 -8.72
C TRP A 3 17.09 -0.19 -9.34
N LYS A 4 17.91 -1.05 -8.72
CA LYS A 4 17.79 -2.49 -8.91
C LYS A 4 17.03 -3.01 -7.70
N PHE A 5 15.71 -3.01 -7.83
CA PHE A 5 14.81 -3.65 -6.89
C PHE A 5 14.60 -5.08 -7.37
N ASP A 6 15.22 -6.03 -6.67
CA ASP A 6 15.04 -7.46 -6.96
C ASP A 6 13.58 -7.86 -6.67
N TRP A 7 12.84 -8.16 -7.73
CA TRP A 7 11.38 -8.30 -7.81
C TRP A 7 10.80 -9.58 -7.16
N HIS A 8 11.52 -10.25 -6.26
CA HIS A 8 11.04 -11.49 -5.67
C HIS A 8 11.24 -11.54 -4.16
N THR A 9 10.54 -10.64 -3.46
CA THR A 9 10.12 -10.91 -2.08
C THR A 9 8.63 -10.71 -2.07
N THR A 10 7.87 -11.75 -1.70
CA THR A 10 6.43 -11.59 -1.43
C THR A 10 6.31 -10.61 -0.28
N CYS A 11 6.04 -9.34 -0.60
CA CYS A 11 6.14 -8.24 0.32
C CYS A 11 5.07 -8.37 1.40
N HIS A 12 5.38 -7.87 2.61
CA HIS A 12 4.45 -7.91 3.75
C HIS A 12 3.11 -7.23 3.38
N VAL A 13 3.19 -6.16 2.58
CA VAL A 13 2.08 -5.45 1.95
C VAL A 13 1.17 -6.39 1.15
N ASP A 14 1.69 -7.27 0.28
CA ASP A 14 0.84 -8.21 -0.48
C ASP A 14 0.07 -9.16 0.44
N LYS A 15 0.71 -9.63 1.53
CA LYS A 15 0.06 -10.50 2.51
C LYS A 15 -1.03 -9.77 3.30
N LEU A 16 -0.85 -8.47 3.54
CA LEU A 16 -1.86 -7.62 4.16
C LEU A 16 -3.03 -7.37 3.21
N LEU A 17 -2.75 -7.13 1.93
CA LEU A 17 -3.77 -6.95 0.89
C LEU A 17 -4.58 -8.22 0.62
N ASP A 18 -4.04 -9.42 0.93
CA ASP A 18 -4.79 -10.68 0.87
C ASP A 18 -5.75 -10.89 2.06
N LYS A 19 -5.73 -10.04 3.10
CA LYS A 19 -6.71 -10.08 4.19
C LYS A 19 -8.02 -9.40 3.76
N GLU A 20 -9.17 -10.02 4.06
CA GLU A 20 -10.50 -9.51 3.70
C GLU A 20 -10.83 -8.11 4.24
N ALA A 21 -10.17 -7.67 5.32
CA ALA A 21 -10.47 -6.40 5.99
C ALA A 21 -9.22 -5.79 6.63
N VAL A 22 -8.18 -5.50 5.83
CA VAL A 22 -7.05 -4.72 6.34
C VAL A 22 -7.44 -3.23 6.39
N PRO A 23 -7.32 -2.55 7.54
CA PRO A 23 -7.54 -1.11 7.60
C PRO A 23 -6.40 -0.38 6.88
N LEU A 24 -6.75 0.67 6.13
CA LEU A 24 -5.77 1.46 5.37
C LEU A 24 -4.64 2.00 6.27
N ALA A 25 -4.95 2.34 7.52
CA ALA A 25 -3.94 2.78 8.48
C ALA A 25 -2.86 1.72 8.77
N GLU A 26 -3.24 0.44 8.92
CA GLU A 26 -2.28 -0.67 9.10
C GLU A 26 -1.43 -0.84 7.84
N LEU A 27 -2.03 -0.69 6.66
CA LEU A 27 -1.29 -0.73 5.39
C LEU A 27 -0.30 0.44 5.23
N MET A 28 -0.65 1.63 5.72
CA MET A 28 0.20 2.83 5.65
C MET A 28 1.32 2.84 6.69
N ASP A 29 1.21 2.07 7.77
CA ASP A 29 2.23 1.94 8.81
C ASP A 29 3.39 1.01 8.39
N GLU A 30 3.22 0.25 7.32
CA GLU A 30 4.23 -0.68 6.81
C GLU A 30 5.50 0.04 6.32
N GLU A 31 6.66 -0.42 6.79
CA GLU A 31 7.97 0.16 6.42
C GLU A 31 8.24 0.12 4.91
N ASP A 32 7.73 -0.92 4.23
CA ASP A 32 7.90 -1.11 2.79
C ASP A 32 6.87 -0.34 1.95
N MET A 33 5.87 0.31 2.55
CA MET A 33 4.75 0.94 1.80
C MET A 33 5.26 1.95 0.76
N SER A 34 6.22 2.80 1.14
CA SER A 34 6.80 3.82 0.25
C SER A 34 7.52 3.22 -0.96
N GLN A 35 8.06 2.01 -0.82
CA GLN A 35 8.65 1.26 -1.92
C GLN A 35 7.56 0.61 -2.76
N GLU A 36 6.57 -0.02 -2.14
CA GLU A 36 5.50 -0.73 -2.82
C GLU A 36 4.62 0.19 -3.66
N CYS A 37 4.46 1.47 -3.26
CA CYS A 37 3.84 2.49 -4.10
C CYS A 37 4.61 2.81 -5.39
N LYS A 38 5.92 2.54 -5.42
CA LYS A 38 6.79 2.75 -6.61
C LYS A 38 6.92 1.47 -7.44
N ALA A 39 6.55 0.33 -6.86
CA ALA A 39 6.51 -0.96 -7.50
C ALA A 39 5.24 -1.09 -8.37
N PRO A 40 5.28 -1.86 -9.47
CA PRO A 40 4.06 -2.26 -10.18
C PRO A 40 3.26 -3.30 -9.36
N ASN A 41 2.63 -2.86 -8.26
CA ASN A 41 1.71 -3.66 -7.45
C ASN A 41 0.25 -3.37 -7.83
N HIS A 42 -0.36 -4.27 -8.60
CA HIS A 42 -1.74 -4.12 -9.08
C HIS A 42 -2.78 -4.21 -7.96
N LYS A 43 -2.56 -5.05 -6.94
CA LYS A 43 -3.47 -5.17 -5.79
C LYS A 43 -3.51 -3.87 -4.98
N LEU A 44 -2.34 -3.28 -4.74
CA LEU A 44 -2.21 -2.00 -4.06
C LEU A 44 -2.88 -0.89 -4.88
N LEU A 45 -2.67 -0.88 -6.20
CA LEU A 45 -3.30 0.07 -7.09
C LEU A 45 -4.83 -0.06 -7.07
N ASP A 46 -5.36 -1.28 -7.17
CA ASP A 46 -6.80 -1.53 -7.14
C ASP A 46 -7.41 -1.05 -5.82
N LEU A 47 -6.76 -1.35 -4.68
CA LEU A 47 -7.21 -0.91 -3.36
C LEU A 47 -7.19 0.62 -3.24
N LEU A 48 -6.06 1.27 -3.55
CA LEU A 48 -5.95 2.72 -3.47
C LEU A 48 -6.88 3.44 -4.46
N SER A 49 -7.26 2.80 -5.56
CA SER A 49 -8.20 3.35 -6.55
C SER A 49 -9.66 3.29 -6.08
N GLN A 50 -9.97 2.59 -4.98
CA GLN A 50 -11.33 2.56 -4.44
C GLN A 50 -11.68 3.89 -3.75
N GLN A 51 -12.91 4.38 -3.96
CA GLN A 51 -13.42 5.62 -3.35
C GLN A 51 -13.23 5.64 -1.83
N GLN A 52 -13.62 4.54 -1.16
CA GLN A 52 -13.48 4.39 0.30
C GLN A 52 -12.02 4.56 0.77
N CYS A 53 -11.05 4.02 0.02
CA CYS A 53 -9.65 4.12 0.38
C CYS A 53 -9.12 5.53 0.16
N MET A 54 -9.55 6.22 -0.91
CA MET A 54 -9.21 7.63 -1.12
C MET A 54 -9.77 8.54 -0.03
N GLU A 55 -10.99 8.29 0.44
CA GLU A 55 -11.60 9.05 1.53
C GLU A 55 -10.86 8.83 2.85
N GLU A 56 -10.53 7.58 3.19
CA GLU A 56 -9.75 7.26 4.39
C GLU A 56 -8.33 7.82 4.31
N LEU A 57 -7.69 7.74 3.14
CA LEU A 57 -6.38 8.36 2.92
C LEU A 57 -6.45 9.87 3.11
N GLY A 58 -7.50 10.51 2.57
CA GLY A 58 -7.80 11.92 2.75
C GLY A 58 -7.93 12.31 4.22
N LYS A 59 -8.58 11.48 5.05
CA LYS A 59 -8.65 11.68 6.50
C LYS A 59 -7.29 11.52 7.16
N LEU A 60 -6.55 10.47 6.83
CA LEU A 60 -5.22 10.20 7.41
C LEU A 60 -4.24 11.35 7.13
N ILE A 61 -4.25 11.93 5.93
CA ILE A 61 -3.37 13.05 5.59
C ILE A 61 -3.87 14.41 6.13
N SER A 62 -5.16 14.51 6.46
CA SER A 62 -5.78 15.76 6.97
C SER A 62 -5.95 15.78 8.49
N GLN A 63 -5.73 14.65 9.18
CA GLN A 63 -5.66 14.62 10.64
C GLN A 63 -4.36 15.32 11.08
N GLU A 64 -4.49 16.56 11.56
CA GLU A 64 -3.47 17.29 12.32
C GLU A 64 -3.16 16.64 13.68
#